data_AF-A0A0D6ESF4-F1
#
_entry.id   AF-A0A0D6ESF4-F1
#
_cell.length_a   1.000
_cell.length_b   1.000
_cell.length_c   1.000
_cell.angle_alpha   90.00
_cell.angle_beta   90.00
_cell.angle_gamma   90.00
#
_symmetry.space_group_name_H-M   'P 1'
#
loop_
_entity.id
_entity.type
_entity.pdbx_description
1 polymer ?
#
loop_
_entity_poly.entity_id
_entity_poly.type
_entity_poly.pdbx_seq_one_letter_code
_entity_poly.pdbx_strand_id
1 'polypeptide(L)'
;MSSWSGDVNRCTANECLTRQGSDWLWALFCVFALTGFGLLFLSHARPLGHRAFHFIAAAILFITALTYWIMASNLGYAVIGTEFSRSGTLTGPTRAIFYARYIDWVLTTPLLLLLLLLATGFSLSRIFFVLFMDIFMMYSASRLTSSERNERLTT
;
A
#
# COMPACT_ATOMS: atom_id res chain seq x y z
N MET A 1 22.69 5.80 -34.45
CA MET A 1 22.54 6.43 -33.12
C MET A 1 21.45 5.67 -32.36
N SER A 2 21.83 4.62 -31.63
CA SER A 2 20.90 3.88 -30.78
C SER A 2 20.54 4.76 -29.58
N SER A 3 19.28 5.14 -29.48
CA SER A 3 18.74 5.92 -28.37
C SER A 3 19.00 5.17 -27.06
N TRP A 4 19.93 5.68 -26.26
CA TRP A 4 20.12 5.30 -24.87
C TRP A 4 18.91 5.82 -24.08
N SER A 5 17.77 5.14 -24.22
CA SER A 5 16.74 5.19 -23.18
C SER A 5 17.33 4.40 -22.02
N GLY A 6 17.75 5.13 -20.98
CA GLY A 6 18.12 4.53 -19.71
C GLY A 6 16.88 3.88 -19.12
N ASP A 7 16.58 2.66 -19.56
CA ASP A 7 15.48 1.86 -19.04
C ASP A 7 15.89 1.35 -17.65
N VAL A 8 15.87 2.25 -16.67
CA VAL A 8 16.13 1.96 -15.25
C VAL A 8 15.08 1.03 -14.64
N ASN A 9 14.13 0.53 -15.44
CA ASN A 9 13.05 -0.28 -14.98
C ASN A 9 12.37 -1.09 -16.12
N ARG A 10 12.87 -2.29 -16.43
CA ARG A 10 12.21 -3.19 -17.39
C ARG A 10 11.01 -3.87 -16.73
N CYS A 11 9.81 -3.52 -17.18
CA CYS A 11 8.59 -4.27 -16.84
C CYS A 11 8.51 -5.56 -17.64
N THR A 12 8.20 -6.67 -16.98
CA THR A 12 7.91 -7.97 -17.63
C THR A 12 6.47 -8.06 -18.17
N ALA A 13 5.62 -7.07 -17.87
CA ALA A 13 4.26 -6.94 -18.37
C ALA A 13 4.19 -6.05 -19.62
N ASN A 14 3.18 -6.28 -20.48
CA ASN A 14 2.92 -5.50 -21.69
C ASN A 14 2.42 -4.08 -21.35
N GLU A 15 1.79 -3.90 -20.19
CA GLU A 15 1.38 -2.60 -19.65
C GLU A 15 2.28 -2.22 -18.45
N CYS A 16 3.31 -1.44 -18.74
CA CYS A 16 4.29 -0.97 -17.77
C CYS A 16 3.80 0.27 -17.01
N LEU A 17 4.34 0.49 -15.80
CA LEU A 17 4.18 1.76 -15.09
C LEU A 17 4.71 2.90 -15.98
N THR A 18 3.87 3.88 -16.31
CA THR A 18 4.28 5.02 -17.13
C THR A 18 5.33 5.86 -16.41
N ARG A 19 6.20 6.55 -17.16
CA ARG A 19 7.24 7.41 -16.58
C ARG A 19 6.63 8.46 -15.65
N GLN A 20 5.54 9.10 -16.07
CA GLN A 20 4.79 10.06 -15.24
C GLN A 20 4.18 9.40 -13.99
N GLY A 21 3.73 8.15 -14.09
CA GLY A 21 3.24 7.38 -12.95
C GLY A 21 4.34 7.08 -11.93
N SER A 22 5.54 6.73 -12.38
CA SER A 22 6.70 6.53 -11.50
C SER A 22 7.14 7.84 -10.83
N ASP A 23 7.25 8.93 -11.61
CA ASP A 23 7.61 10.26 -11.09
C ASP A 23 6.65 10.71 -9.97
N TRP A 24 5.34 10.44 -10.14
CA TRP A 24 4.33 10.71 -9.12
C TRP A 24 4.50 9.86 -7.85
N LEU A 25 4.80 8.57 -7.99
CA LEU A 25 5.02 7.69 -6.84
C LEU A 25 6.28 8.09 -6.05
N TRP A 26 7.33 8.54 -6.73
CA TRP A 26 8.51 9.13 -6.10
C TRP A 26 8.19 10.42 -5.33
N ALA A 27 7.34 11.29 -5.90
CA ALA A 27 6.89 12.49 -5.20
C ALA A 27 6.14 12.15 -3.91
N LEU A 28 5.24 11.16 -3.94
CA LEU A 28 4.54 10.68 -2.76
C LEU A 28 5.49 10.10 -1.70
N PHE A 29 6.47 9.30 -2.12
CA PHE A 29 7.51 8.80 -1.21
C PHE A 29 8.20 9.95 -0.47
N CYS A 30 8.65 10.99 -1.19
CA CYS A 30 9.29 12.14 -0.57
C CYS A 30 8.37 12.86 0.41
N VAL A 31 7.10 13.09 0.06
CA VAL A 31 6.14 13.76 0.95
C VAL A 31 5.93 12.97 2.24
N PHE A 32 5.67 11.66 2.14
CA PHE A 32 5.45 10.82 3.32
C PHE A 32 6.70 10.68 4.18
N ALA A 33 7.88 10.50 3.56
CA ALA A 33 9.14 10.42 4.28
C ALA A 33 9.46 11.72 5.02
N LEU A 34 9.35 12.87 4.35
CA LEU A 34 9.59 14.19 4.96
C LEU A 34 8.62 14.45 6.12
N THR A 35 7.35 14.11 5.93
CA THR A 35 6.34 14.26 6.99
C THR A 35 6.64 13.34 8.17
N GLY A 36 7.05 12.09 7.91
CA GLY A 36 7.42 11.12 8.95
C GLY A 36 8.63 11.58 9.78
N PHE A 37 9.69 12.04 9.11
CA PHE A 37 10.85 12.62 9.78
C PHE A 37 10.51 13.90 10.54
N GLY A 38 9.65 14.77 9.98
CA GLY A 38 9.16 15.97 10.66
C GLY A 38 8.41 15.63 11.96
N LEU A 39 7.53 14.64 11.95
CA LEU A 39 6.83 14.18 13.15
C LEU A 39 7.78 13.55 14.19
N LEU A 40 8.77 12.76 13.75
CA LEU A 40 9.78 12.22 14.65
C LEU A 40 10.59 13.34 15.31
N PHE A 41 11.05 14.33 14.54
CA PHE A 41 11.78 15.46 15.07
C PHE A 41 10.93 16.26 16.08
N LEU A 42 9.66 16.51 15.75
CA LEU A 42 8.74 17.18 16.66
C LEU A 42 8.48 16.35 17.93
N SER A 43 8.50 15.02 17.84
CA SER A 43 8.31 14.14 19.00
C SER A 43 9.44 14.27 20.03
N HIS A 44 10.68 14.56 19.61
CA HIS A 44 11.81 14.79 20.50
C HIS A 44 11.63 16.03 21.37
N ALA A 45 10.92 17.04 20.88
CA ALA A 45 10.59 18.26 21.61
C ALA A 45 9.46 18.08 22.65
N ARG A 46 8.78 16.91 22.68
CA ARG A 46 7.66 16.65 23.60
C ARG A 46 8.09 15.79 24.80
N PRO A 47 7.47 15.96 25.98
CA PRO A 47 7.72 15.11 27.14
C PRO A 47 7.28 13.66 26.90
N LEU A 48 8.00 12.71 27.52
CA LEU A 48 7.95 11.26 27.25
C LEU A 48 6.54 10.64 27.25
N GLY A 49 5.62 11.15 28.08
CA GLY A 49 4.26 10.61 28.21
C GLY A 49 3.32 10.85 27.01
N HIS A 50 3.63 11.79 26.12
CA HIS A 50 2.76 12.14 24.98
C HIS A 50 3.33 11.71 23.61
N ARG A 51 4.43 10.96 23.61
CA ARG A 51 5.14 10.59 22.38
C ARG A 51 4.50 9.42 21.62
N ALA A 52 3.71 8.59 22.30
CA ALA A 52 3.09 7.39 21.70
C ALA A 52 2.29 7.73 20.43
N PHE A 53 1.50 8.81 20.45
CA PHE A 53 0.76 9.28 19.28
C PHE A 53 1.66 9.68 18.10
N HIS A 54 2.76 10.37 18.39
CA HIS A 54 3.71 10.81 17.37
C HIS A 54 4.46 9.61 16.77
N PHE A 55 4.82 8.61 17.61
CA PHE A 55 5.47 7.39 17.14
C PHE A 55 4.55 6.53 16.27
N ILE A 56 3.28 6.37 16.66
CA ILE A 56 2.30 5.62 15.86
C ILE A 56 2.05 6.34 14.53
N ALA A 57 1.82 7.66 14.55
CA ALA A 57 1.63 8.44 13.33
C ALA A 57 2.87 8.41 12.42
N ALA A 58 4.07 8.52 12.98
CA ALA A 58 5.32 8.39 12.23
C ALA A 58 5.48 6.99 11.64
N ALA A 59 5.17 5.92 12.39
CA ALA A 59 5.23 4.55 11.90
C ALA A 59 4.32 4.34 10.68
N ILE A 60 3.09 4.87 10.71
CA ILE A 60 2.16 4.85 9.57
C ILE A 60 2.80 5.54 8.36
N LEU A 61 3.33 6.75 8.53
CA LEU A 61 3.95 7.50 7.43
C LEU A 61 5.17 6.78 6.85
N PHE A 62 5.99 6.12 7.67
CA PHE A 62 7.15 5.36 7.18
C PHE A 62 6.75 4.09 6.42
N ILE A 63 5.73 3.37 6.89
CA ILE A 63 5.19 2.21 6.18
C ILE A 63 4.66 2.64 4.82
N THR A 64 3.86 3.71 4.80
CA THR A 64 3.33 4.28 3.56
C THR A 64 4.45 4.76 2.63
N ALA A 65 5.45 5.49 3.14
CA ALA A 65 6.61 5.90 2.36
C ALA A 65 7.34 4.69 1.74
N LEU A 66 7.61 3.64 2.52
CA LEU A 66 8.28 2.44 2.03
C LEU A 66 7.47 1.76 0.91
N THR A 67 6.15 1.65 1.06
CA THR A 67 5.26 1.10 0.03
C THR A 67 5.34 1.92 -1.27
N TYR A 68 5.29 3.24 -1.19
CA TYR A 68 5.42 4.10 -2.37
C TYR A 68 6.81 3.99 -3.02
N TRP A 69 7.88 3.84 -2.24
CA TRP A 69 9.22 3.59 -2.76
C TRP A 69 9.32 2.26 -3.52
N ILE A 70 8.74 1.19 -2.98
CA ILE A 70 8.68 -0.13 -3.62
C ILE A 70 7.96 -0.04 -4.98
N MET A 71 6.79 0.61 -5.01
CA MET A 71 6.02 0.78 -6.26
C MET A 71 6.73 1.71 -7.26
N ALA A 72 7.35 2.80 -6.78
CA ALA A 72 8.08 3.75 -7.63
C ALA A 72 9.31 3.11 -8.29
N SER A 73 9.99 2.24 -7.54
CA SER A 73 11.10 1.40 -8.03
C SER A 73 10.63 0.22 -8.88
N ASN A 74 9.31 0.04 -9.02
CA ASN A 74 8.67 -1.06 -9.73
C ASN A 74 9.07 -2.44 -9.21
N LEU A 75 9.20 -2.54 -7.88
CA LEU A 75 9.25 -3.80 -7.18
C LEU A 75 7.84 -4.14 -6.67
N GLY A 76 7.62 -5.42 -6.39
CA GLY A 76 6.41 -5.84 -5.71
C GLY A 76 5.13 -5.80 -6.56
N TYR A 77 5.24 -6.12 -7.85
CA TYR A 77 4.10 -6.32 -8.73
C TYR A 77 3.94 -7.79 -9.13
N ALA A 78 2.69 -8.21 -9.33
CA ALA A 78 2.35 -9.46 -9.99
C ALA A 78 1.81 -9.16 -11.38
N VAL A 79 2.23 -9.96 -12.36
CA VAL A 79 1.73 -9.88 -13.74
C VAL A 79 0.53 -10.80 -13.88
N ILE A 80 -0.63 -10.23 -14.17
CA ILE A 80 -1.88 -10.99 -14.33
C ILE A 80 -2.43 -10.73 -15.73
N GLY A 81 -2.81 -11.80 -16.44
CA GLY A 81 -3.49 -11.69 -17.73
C GLY A 81 -4.89 -11.09 -17.54
N THR A 82 -5.27 -10.14 -18.38
CA THR A 82 -6.62 -9.55 -18.32
C THR A 82 -7.66 -10.56 -18.81
N GLU A 83 -8.74 -10.73 -18.04
CA GLU A 83 -9.88 -11.60 -18.41
C GLU A 83 -10.69 -11.05 -19.59
N PHE A 84 -10.65 -9.73 -19.81
CA PHE A 84 -11.35 -9.05 -20.91
C PHE A 84 -10.34 -8.38 -21.85
N SER A 85 -10.00 -9.05 -22.96
CA SER A 85 -9.22 -8.43 -24.02
C SER A 85 -10.11 -7.46 -24.80
N ARG A 86 -9.74 -6.18 -24.86
CA ARG A 86 -10.42 -5.22 -25.74
C ARG A 86 -10.09 -5.60 -27.19
N SER A 87 -11.12 -5.92 -27.97
CA SER A 87 -11.02 -6.37 -29.37
C SER A 87 -9.97 -5.58 -30.15
N GLY A 88 -8.90 -6.24 -30.59
CA GLY A 88 -7.88 -5.65 -31.46
C GLY A 88 -6.40 -5.95 -31.12
N THR A 89 -6.09 -6.48 -29.92
CA THR A 89 -4.68 -6.82 -29.58
C THR A 89 -4.50 -8.34 -29.50
N LEU A 90 -3.68 -8.89 -30.42
CA LEU A 90 -3.40 -10.32 -30.59
C LEU A 90 -2.54 -10.95 -29.47
N THR A 91 -2.20 -10.18 -28.44
CA THR A 91 -1.55 -10.63 -27.22
C THR A 91 -2.41 -10.16 -26.07
N GLY A 92 -2.91 -11.09 -25.24
CA GLY A 92 -3.74 -10.73 -24.08
C GLY A 92 -3.04 -9.65 -23.24
N PRO A 93 -3.65 -8.49 -22.98
CA PRO A 93 -3.00 -7.46 -22.19
C PRO A 93 -2.63 -8.05 -20.83
N THR A 94 -1.37 -7.89 -20.43
CA THR A 94 -0.91 -8.27 -19.10
C THR A 94 -0.83 -7.01 -18.26
N ARG A 95 -1.55 -7.01 -17.13
CA ARG A 95 -1.59 -5.87 -16.22
C ARG A 95 -0.68 -6.11 -15.03
N ALA A 96 0.15 -5.13 -14.68
CA ALA A 96 0.91 -5.13 -13.44
C ALA A 96 0.01 -4.68 -12.27
N ILE A 97 -0.15 -5.54 -11.26
CA ILE A 97 -0.86 -5.22 -10.02
C ILE A 97 0.16 -5.20 -8.87
N PHE A 98 0.30 -4.05 -8.21
CA PHE A 98 1.22 -3.87 -7.09
C PHE A 98 0.65 -4.48 -5.81
N TYR A 99 1.19 -5.62 -5.38
CA TYR A 99 0.75 -6.26 -4.15
C TYR A 99 1.25 -5.53 -2.90
N ALA A 100 2.28 -4.69 -3.03
CA ALA A 100 2.77 -3.81 -1.96
C ALA A 100 1.65 -2.97 -1.33
N ARG A 101 0.65 -2.55 -2.12
CA ARG A 101 -0.52 -1.81 -1.62
C ARG A 101 -1.38 -2.61 -0.65
N TYR A 102 -1.53 -3.92 -0.87
CA TYR A 102 -2.28 -4.76 0.05
C TYR A 102 -1.53 -4.96 1.37
N ILE A 103 -0.19 -5.03 1.32
CA ILE A 103 0.64 -5.08 2.54
C ILE A 103 0.51 -3.79 3.34
N ASP A 104 0.56 -2.64 2.67
CA ASP A 104 0.37 -1.32 3.29
C ASP A 104 -0.98 -1.21 4.01
N TRP A 105 -2.08 -1.64 3.37
CA TRP A 105 -3.39 -1.63 4.00
C TRP A 105 -3.45 -2.51 5.25
N VAL A 106 -2.90 -3.72 5.21
CA VAL A 106 -2.87 -4.62 6.38
C VAL A 106 -2.12 -4.03 7.58
N LEU A 107 -1.12 -3.19 7.33
CA LEU A 107 -0.35 -2.55 8.39
C LEU A 107 -0.97 -1.23 8.86
N THR A 108 -1.44 -0.39 7.93
CA THR A 108 -1.90 0.97 8.21
C THR A 108 -3.33 1.01 8.77
N THR A 109 -4.23 0.11 8.38
CA THR A 109 -5.61 0.10 8.92
C THR A 109 -5.67 -0.17 10.42
N PRO A 110 -5.01 -1.20 10.98
CA PRO A 110 -5.04 -1.41 12.43
C PRO A 110 -4.29 -0.30 13.18
N LEU A 111 -3.22 0.25 12.61
CA LEU A 111 -2.48 1.35 13.22
C LEU A 111 -3.28 2.66 13.25
N LEU A 112 -4.06 2.96 12.21
CA LEU A 112 -4.96 4.12 12.17
C LEU A 112 -6.11 3.97 13.18
N LEU A 113 -6.70 2.77 13.27
CA LEU A 113 -7.71 2.48 14.29
C LEU A 113 -7.14 2.58 15.69
N LEU A 114 -5.93 2.05 15.93
CA LEU A 114 -5.23 2.19 17.20
C LEU A 114 -5.00 3.66 17.55
N LEU A 115 -4.52 4.46 16.59
CA LEU A 115 -4.28 5.89 16.77
C LEU A 115 -5.58 6.63 17.15
N LEU A 116 -6.68 6.33 16.45
CA LEU A 116 -7.99 6.95 16.69
C LEU A 116 -8.58 6.54 18.04
N LEU A 117 -8.56 5.24 18.36
CA LEU A 117 -9.12 4.72 19.61
C LEU A 117 -8.34 5.21 20.82
N LEU A 118 -7.01 5.29 20.71
CA LEU A 118 -6.17 5.88 21.74
C LEU A 118 -6.47 7.37 21.92
N ALA A 119 -6.74 8.11 20.84
CA ALA A 119 -7.07 9.53 20.90
C ALA A 119 -8.43 9.78 21.58
N THR A 120 -9.38 8.87 21.41
CA THR A 120 -10.70 8.92 22.08
C THR A 120 -10.70 8.42 23.52
N GLY A 121 -9.59 7.84 24.02
CA GLY A 121 -9.49 7.35 25.40
C GLY A 121 -10.31 6.10 25.69
N PHE A 122 -10.54 5.24 24.70
CA PHE A 122 -11.28 3.98 24.89
C PHE A 122 -10.54 3.01 25.85
N SER A 123 -11.29 2.13 26.50
CA SER A 123 -10.71 1.07 27.35
C SER A 123 -9.90 0.07 26.51
N LEU A 124 -8.77 -0.40 27.05
CA LEU A 124 -7.89 -1.36 26.37
C LEU A 124 -8.64 -2.59 25.83
N SER A 125 -9.60 -3.13 26.59
CA SER A 125 -10.41 -4.27 26.15
C SER A 125 -11.18 -3.99 24.87
N ARG A 126 -11.69 -2.75 24.68
CA ARG A 126 -12.37 -2.34 23.45
C ARG A 126 -11.38 -2.15 22.30
N ILE A 127 -10.19 -1.63 22.58
CA ILE A 127 -9.14 -1.47 21.57
C ILE A 127 -8.76 -2.84 20.98
N PHE A 128 -8.48 -3.83 21.83
CA PHE A 128 -8.15 -5.19 21.37
C PHE A 128 -9.29 -5.83 20.56
N PHE A 129 -10.54 -5.65 20.99
CA PHE A 129 -11.70 -6.18 20.27
C PHE A 129 -11.85 -5.56 18.87
N VAL A 130 -11.70 -4.23 18.74
CA VAL A 130 -11.80 -3.55 17.44
C VAL A 130 -10.65 -3.95 16.52
N LEU A 131 -9.43 -4.05 17.03
CA LEU A 131 -8.28 -4.51 16.23
C LEU A 131 -8.46 -5.95 15.74
N PHE A 132 -9.02 -6.83 16.57
CA PHE A 132 -9.35 -8.18 16.15
C PHE A 132 -10.41 -8.19 15.04
N MET A 133 -11.45 -7.37 15.16
CA MET A 133 -12.51 -7.26 14.16
C MET A 133 -11.99 -6.69 12.83
N ASP A 134 -11.05 -5.73 12.85
CA ASP A 134 -10.40 -5.20 11.64
C ASP A 134 -9.67 -6.29 10.86
N ILE A 135 -8.86 -7.10 11.56
CA ILE A 135 -8.12 -8.21 10.96
C ILE A 135 -9.10 -9.28 10.43
N PHE A 136 -10.15 -9.59 11.18
CA PHE A 136 -11.18 -10.54 10.75
C PHE A 136 -11.90 -10.08 9.48
N MET A 137 -12.25 -8.79 9.38
CA MET A 137 -12.85 -8.19 8.18
C MET A 137 -11.93 -8.32 6.97
N MET A 138 -10.63 -8.02 7.11
CA MET A 138 -9.66 -8.14 6.02
C MET A 138 -9.58 -9.60 5.50
N TYR A 139 -9.54 -10.55 6.43
CA TYR A 139 -9.52 -11.97 6.08
C TYR A 139 -10.81 -12.41 5.36
N SER A 140 -11.98 -12.03 5.87
CA SER A 140 -13.26 -12.42 5.27
C SER A 140 -13.46 -11.83 3.87
N ALA A 141 -13.09 -10.56 3.67
CA ALA A 141 -13.14 -9.91 2.36
C ALA A 141 -12.28 -10.64 1.31
N SER A 142 -11.09 -11.09 1.70
CA SER A 142 -10.22 -11.87 0.80
C SER A 142 -10.84 -13.21 0.38
N ARG A 143 -11.56 -13.87 1.30
CA ARG A 143 -12.23 -15.16 1.05
C ARG A 143 -13.44 -15.00 0.13
N LEU A 144 -14.28 -13.99 0.35
CA LEU A 144 -15.45 -13.73 -0.50
C LEU A 144 -15.04 -13.43 -1.95
N THR A 145 -13.96 -12.68 -2.13
CA THR A 145 -13.43 -12.40 -3.48
C THR A 145 -12.93 -13.67 -4.19
N SER A 146 -12.48 -14.67 -3.43
CA SER A 146 -12.01 -15.94 -4.00
C SER A 146 -13.16 -16.88 -4.39
N SER A 147 -14.28 -16.88 -3.64
CA SER A 147 -15.42 -17.75 -3.93
C SER A 147 -16.16 -17.32 -5.20
N GLU A 148 -16.41 -16.01 -5.36
CA GLU A 148 -17.08 -15.48 -6.57
C GLU A 148 -16.27 -15.70 -7.86
N ARG A 149 -14.94 -15.80 -7.73
CA ARG A 149 -14.05 -16.11 -8.85
C ARG A 149 -14.13 -17.59 -9.22
N ASN A 150 -14.20 -18.47 -8.23
CA ASN A 150 -14.26 -19.92 -8.46
C ASN A 150 -15.57 -20.31 -9.15
N GLU A 151 -16.69 -19.70 -8.78
CA GLU A 151 -17.99 -19.95 -9.39
C GLU A 151 -18.05 -19.55 -10.87
N ARG A 152 -17.46 -18.41 -11.24
CA ARG A 152 -17.37 -17.93 -12.64
C ARG A 152 -16.53 -18.80 -13.56
N LEU A 153 -15.63 -19.62 -13.03
CA LEU A 153 -14.78 -20.51 -13.83
C LEU A 153 -15.43 -21.88 -14.08
N THR A 154 -16.52 -22.20 -13.39
CA THR A 154 -17.23 -23.48 -13.48
C THR A 154 -18.53 -23.44 -14.30
N THR A 155 -18.95 -22.26 -14.76
CA THR A 155 -20.13 -22.04 -15.61
C THR A 155 -19.72 -21.53 -16.98
#